data_AF-A0A2U0TUK6-F1
#
_entry.id   AF-A0A2U0TUK6-F1
#
_cell.length_a   1.000
_cell.length_b   1.000
_cell.length_c   1.000
_cell.angle_alpha   90.00
_cell.angle_beta   90.00
_cell.angle_gamma   90.00
#
_symmetry.space_group_name_H-M   'P 1'
#
loop_
_entity.id
_entity.type
_entity.pdbx_description
1 polymer ?
#
loop_
_entity_poly.entity_id
_entity_poly.type
_entity_poly.pdbx_seq_one_letter_code
_entity_poly.pdbx_strand_id
1 'polypeptide(L)'
;MKYLFGIVLLLSISCGNKEDILLPKADRTIVKEVVDLSSIYIFFRVRGKDTLAEVNRKNSIITTNWILNIDKRLPLRLVIPEVIKLQQRKREEKEHRNELAQNYYSYADSIGKNLAFIPFTNVYYMTEKPKNGTVVFFTKDGVIMVNNELVSKNDFQKVISNSNGKLKKIRYCFDKNCNYGSYIQNKVLIHSVELKNVISEEFVY
;
A
#
# COMPACT_ATOMS: atom_id res chain seq x y z
N MET A 1 -49.76 25.60 30.43
CA MET A 1 -48.37 25.10 30.39
C MET A 1 -48.06 24.67 28.96
N LYS A 2 -47.58 25.61 28.13
CA LYS A 2 -47.61 25.53 26.65
C LYS A 2 -46.23 25.37 26.00
N TYR A 3 -45.19 25.04 26.76
CA TYR A 3 -43.82 25.02 26.26
C TYR A 3 -43.01 23.89 26.90
N LEU A 4 -43.10 22.68 26.37
CA LEU A 4 -42.13 21.62 26.66
C LEU A 4 -42.10 20.50 25.60
N PHE A 5 -42.58 20.78 24.39
CA PHE A 5 -42.56 19.83 23.27
C PHE A 5 -41.64 20.31 22.13
N GLY A 6 -40.52 20.95 22.48
CA GLY A 6 -39.67 21.67 21.54
C GLY A 6 -38.18 21.32 21.57
N ILE A 7 -37.77 20.14 22.04
CA ILE A 7 -36.33 19.76 22.13
C ILE A 7 -36.02 18.35 21.58
N VAL A 8 -36.88 17.74 20.75
CA VAL A 8 -36.57 16.44 20.12
C VAL A 8 -36.48 16.56 18.60
N LEU A 9 -35.59 17.43 18.11
CA LEU A 9 -35.14 17.36 16.71
C LEU A 9 -33.74 17.97 16.51
N LEU A 10 -32.78 17.58 17.35
CA LEU A 10 -31.37 17.58 16.97
C LEU A 10 -31.02 16.17 16.46
N LEU A 11 -31.70 15.75 15.39
CA LEU A 11 -31.19 14.68 14.55
C LEU A 11 -29.97 15.26 13.85
N SER A 12 -28.79 15.01 14.41
CA SER A 12 -27.51 15.33 13.81
C SER A 12 -27.50 14.78 12.39
N ILE A 13 -27.70 15.67 11.41
CA ILE A 13 -27.46 15.41 10.00
C ILE A 13 -25.94 15.28 9.86
N SER A 14 -25.40 14.13 10.26
CA SER A 14 -24.07 13.72 9.80
C SER A 14 -24.23 13.27 8.36
N CYS A 15 -24.45 14.24 7.47
CA CYS A 15 -24.11 14.08 6.07
C CYS A 15 -22.58 14.28 5.99
N GLY A 16 -21.83 13.40 6.65
CA GLY A 16 -20.42 13.24 6.32
C GLY A 16 -20.40 12.74 4.89
N ASN A 17 -19.79 13.50 3.98
CA ASN A 17 -19.55 13.05 2.61
C ASN A 17 -19.04 11.61 2.70
N LYS A 18 -19.84 10.63 2.23
CA LYS A 18 -19.38 9.24 2.18
C LYS A 18 -18.34 9.19 1.08
N GLU A 19 -17.09 9.24 1.48
CA GLU A 19 -15.96 9.17 0.56
C GLU A 19 -15.67 7.70 0.31
N ASP A 20 -16.18 7.21 -0.84
CA ASP A 20 -15.96 5.83 -1.23
C ASP A 20 -14.52 5.65 -1.71
N ILE A 21 -13.80 4.71 -1.08
CA ILE A 21 -12.46 4.31 -1.48
C ILE A 21 -12.49 3.00 -2.25
N LEU A 22 -11.89 2.98 -3.45
CA LEU A 22 -11.80 1.76 -4.23
C LEU A 22 -10.56 0.97 -3.85
N LEU A 23 -10.72 -0.05 -3.00
CA LEU A 23 -9.60 -0.88 -2.60
C LEU A 23 -9.01 -1.69 -3.77
N PRO A 24 -7.68 -1.90 -3.78
CA PRO A 24 -7.04 -2.83 -4.70
C PRO A 24 -7.52 -4.26 -4.47
N LYS A 25 -7.43 -5.10 -5.50
CA LYS A 25 -7.83 -6.51 -5.45
C LYS A 25 -6.67 -7.42 -5.82
N ALA A 26 -6.50 -8.50 -5.07
CA ALA A 26 -5.54 -9.58 -5.37
C ALA A 26 -6.17 -10.96 -5.12
N ASP A 27 -5.45 -12.02 -5.48
CA ASP A 27 -5.99 -13.39 -5.56
C ASP A 27 -5.80 -14.22 -4.28
N ARG A 28 -5.13 -13.67 -3.27
CA ARG A 28 -4.82 -14.40 -2.02
C ARG A 28 -4.63 -13.47 -0.86
N THR A 29 -4.82 -14.00 0.34
CA THR A 29 -4.59 -13.33 1.61
C THR A 29 -3.14 -13.55 2.07
N ILE A 30 -2.42 -12.47 2.38
CA ILE A 30 -1.11 -12.51 3.05
C ILE A 30 -1.30 -12.48 4.57
N VAL A 31 -1.95 -11.43 5.08
CA VAL A 31 -2.38 -11.32 6.47
C VAL A 31 -3.89 -11.15 6.51
N LYS A 32 -4.57 -11.98 7.30
CA LYS A 32 -6.04 -12.01 7.39
C LYS A 32 -6.58 -10.99 8.39
N GLU A 33 -5.87 -10.79 9.50
CA GLU A 33 -6.35 -10.00 10.62
C GLU A 33 -5.21 -9.19 11.22
N VAL A 34 -5.53 -7.95 11.59
CA VAL A 34 -4.68 -7.04 12.34
C VAL A 34 -5.55 -6.49 13.46
N VAL A 35 -5.02 -6.46 14.68
CA VAL A 35 -5.70 -5.92 15.86
C VAL A 35 -5.01 -4.63 16.31
N ASP A 36 -5.63 -3.87 17.21
CA ASP A 36 -5.10 -2.59 17.72
C ASP A 36 -4.61 -1.67 16.59
N LEU A 37 -5.57 -1.19 15.78
CA LEU A 37 -5.26 -0.52 14.52
C LEU A 37 -5.86 0.88 14.40
N SER A 38 -5.16 1.72 13.67
CA SER A 38 -5.55 3.02 13.16
C SER A 38 -5.72 2.95 11.64
N SER A 39 -6.87 3.37 11.14
CA SER A 39 -7.14 3.44 9.70
C SER A 39 -6.78 4.82 9.14
N ILE A 40 -5.91 4.83 8.13
CA ILE A 40 -5.51 6.01 7.38
C ILE A 40 -6.02 5.84 5.95
N TYR A 41 -6.67 6.87 5.41
CA TYR A 41 -7.25 6.83 4.07
C TYR A 41 -6.50 7.77 3.12
N ILE A 42 -6.23 7.31 1.90
CA ILE A 42 -5.69 8.11 0.80
C ILE A 42 -6.67 8.03 -0.38
N PHE A 43 -7.42 9.11 -0.57
CA PHE A 43 -8.50 9.18 -1.54
C PHE A 43 -8.02 9.64 -2.92
N PHE A 44 -8.62 9.07 -3.96
CA PHE A 44 -8.47 9.54 -5.32
C PHE A 44 -9.39 10.73 -5.57
N ARG A 45 -8.81 11.88 -5.91
CA ARG A 45 -9.56 13.09 -6.29
C ARG A 45 -9.14 13.59 -7.65
N VAL A 46 -10.09 14.22 -8.33
CA VAL A 46 -9.83 14.96 -9.57
C VAL A 46 -10.22 16.41 -9.35
N ARG A 47 -9.30 17.33 -9.63
CA ARG A 47 -9.56 18.77 -9.64
C ARG A 47 -9.17 19.31 -11.00
N GLY A 48 -10.15 19.60 -11.84
CA GLY A 48 -9.90 19.95 -13.24
C GLY A 48 -9.26 18.78 -13.99
N LYS A 49 -8.04 18.98 -14.51
CA LYS A 49 -7.26 17.94 -15.20
C LYS A 49 -6.27 17.20 -14.27
N ASP A 50 -6.15 17.63 -13.02
CA ASP A 50 -5.18 17.09 -12.08
C ASP A 50 -5.77 15.99 -11.22
N THR A 51 -4.98 14.93 -11.03
CA THR A 51 -5.25 13.86 -10.05
C THR A 51 -4.54 14.19 -8.75
N LEU A 52 -5.23 14.08 -7.62
CA LEU A 52 -4.72 14.37 -6.28
C LEU A 52 -4.90 13.15 -5.37
N ALA A 53 -3.89 12.93 -4.50
CA ALA A 53 -3.95 11.97 -3.40
C ALA A 53 -4.29 12.73 -2.11
N GLU A 54 -5.53 12.63 -1.65
CA GLU A 54 -5.98 13.33 -0.43
C GLU A 54 -5.84 12.41 0.78
N VAL A 55 -5.00 12.78 1.75
CA VAL A 55 -4.71 11.95 2.93
C VAL A 55 -5.54 12.40 4.13
N ASN A 56 -6.38 11.51 4.65
CA ASN A 56 -7.06 11.72 5.93
C ASN A 56 -6.15 11.28 7.09
N ARG A 57 -5.52 12.27 7.74
CA ARG A 57 -4.59 12.06 8.86
C ARG A 57 -5.25 12.07 10.24
N LYS A 58 -6.58 12.26 10.33
CA LYS A 58 -7.26 12.52 11.61
C LYS A 58 -7.23 11.35 12.59
N ASN A 59 -6.96 10.12 12.11
CA ASN A 59 -7.03 8.90 12.91
C ASN A 59 -5.69 8.15 13.00
N SER A 60 -4.54 8.82 12.89
CA SER A 60 -3.23 8.15 12.90
C SER A 60 -2.60 8.10 14.30
N ILE A 61 -2.98 7.13 15.13
CA ILE A 61 -2.44 6.94 16.48
C ILE A 61 -1.11 6.17 16.40
N ILE A 62 0.00 6.79 16.83
CA ILE A 62 1.36 6.29 16.57
C ILE A 62 1.64 4.94 17.24
N THR A 63 1.08 4.67 18.41
CA THR A 63 1.24 3.42 19.19
C THR A 63 0.56 2.20 18.57
N THR A 64 -0.35 2.39 17.63
CA THR A 64 -1.19 1.32 17.05
C THR A 64 -0.64 0.84 15.70
N ASN A 65 -1.12 -0.31 15.23
CA ASN A 65 -0.88 -0.75 13.86
C ASN A 65 -1.52 0.23 12.87
N TRP A 66 -0.85 0.60 11.79
CA TRP A 66 -1.46 1.48 10.77
C TRP A 66 -1.94 0.67 9.58
N ILE A 67 -3.21 0.82 9.24
CA ILE A 67 -3.79 0.31 7.99
C ILE A 67 -3.95 1.47 7.03
N LEU A 68 -3.17 1.47 5.96
CA LEU A 68 -3.32 2.41 4.86
C LEU A 68 -4.31 1.84 3.85
N ASN A 69 -5.49 2.45 3.83
CA ASN A 69 -6.52 2.25 2.82
C ASN A 69 -6.27 3.26 1.70
N ILE A 70 -5.82 2.80 0.54
CA ILE A 70 -5.41 3.67 -0.56
C ILE A 70 -6.23 3.32 -1.80
N ASP A 71 -6.76 4.34 -2.47
CA ASP A 71 -7.55 4.14 -3.68
C ASP A 71 -6.67 3.56 -4.81
N LYS A 72 -7.10 2.44 -5.38
CA LYS A 72 -6.37 1.69 -6.40
C LYS A 72 -6.03 2.51 -7.65
N ARG A 73 -6.79 3.58 -7.94
CA ARG A 73 -6.63 4.40 -9.15
C ARG A 73 -5.45 5.36 -9.05
N LEU A 74 -4.96 5.65 -7.85
CA LEU A 74 -3.89 6.60 -7.65
C LEU A 74 -2.57 6.08 -8.27
N PRO A 75 -1.82 6.91 -9.03
CA PRO A 75 -0.51 6.54 -9.50
C PRO A 75 0.52 6.57 -8.36
N LEU A 76 1.52 5.69 -8.41
CA LEU A 76 2.55 5.57 -7.36
C LEU A 76 3.32 6.87 -7.11
N ARG A 77 3.54 7.69 -8.15
CA ARG A 77 4.17 9.01 -8.03
C ARG A 77 3.45 9.96 -7.06
N LEU A 78 2.15 9.74 -6.81
CA LEU A 78 1.37 10.50 -5.81
C LEU A 78 1.27 9.75 -4.48
N VAL A 79 1.17 8.41 -4.52
CA VAL A 79 1.01 7.60 -3.31
C VAL A 79 2.28 7.50 -2.49
N ILE A 80 3.40 7.14 -3.13
CA ILE A 80 4.64 6.80 -2.43
C ILE A 80 5.22 7.99 -1.64
N PRO A 81 5.19 9.24 -2.15
CA PRO A 81 5.59 10.39 -1.33
C PRO A 81 4.77 10.55 -0.05
N GLU A 82 3.45 10.33 -0.09
CA GLU A 82 2.61 10.41 1.11
C GLU A 82 2.87 9.25 2.07
N VAL A 83 3.11 8.04 1.56
CA VAL A 83 3.52 6.88 2.37
C VAL A 83 4.84 7.16 3.08
N ILE A 84 5.86 7.70 2.37
CA ILE A 84 7.16 8.03 2.95
C ILE A 84 6.99 9.04 4.09
N LYS A 85 6.21 10.11 3.88
CA LYS A 85 5.93 11.10 4.94
C LYS A 85 5.27 10.47 6.17
N LEU A 86 4.31 9.57 5.96
CA LEU A 86 3.64 8.85 7.06
C LEU A 86 4.62 7.94 7.81
N GLN A 87 5.42 7.14 7.10
CA GLN A 87 6.43 6.28 7.71
C GLN A 87 7.47 7.09 8.49
N GLN A 88 7.96 8.18 7.91
CA GLN A 88 8.94 9.06 8.55
C GLN A 88 8.40 9.61 9.87
N ARG A 89 7.18 10.18 9.86
CA ARG A 89 6.51 10.65 11.08
C ARG A 89 6.44 9.56 12.15
N LYS A 90 6.10 8.32 11.79
CA LYS A 90 6.02 7.21 12.76
C LYS A 90 7.39 6.78 13.28
N ARG A 91 8.43 6.83 12.43
CA ARG A 91 9.81 6.45 12.77
C ARG A 91 10.52 7.50 13.63
N GLU A 92 10.20 8.77 13.41
CA GLU A 92 10.79 9.92 14.13
C GLU A 92 10.15 10.16 15.51
N GLU A 93 8.94 9.63 15.75
CA GLU A 93 8.31 9.71 17.07
C GLU A 93 9.15 8.96 18.11
N LYS A 94 9.66 9.70 19.08
CA LYS A 94 10.52 9.17 20.16
C LYS A 94 9.74 8.89 21.43
N GLU A 95 8.66 9.61 21.67
CA GLU A 95 7.85 9.48 22.88
C GLU A 95 6.66 8.56 22.61
N HIS A 96 6.35 7.66 23.56
CA HIS A 96 5.25 6.70 23.43
C HIS A 96 5.29 5.85 22.16
N ARG A 97 6.48 5.50 21.67
CA ARG A 97 6.62 4.60 20.51
C ARG A 97 6.32 3.15 20.92
N ASN A 98 5.49 2.48 20.12
CA ASN A 98 5.35 1.03 20.18
C ASN A 98 6.21 0.41 19.07
N GLU A 99 7.32 -0.25 19.44
CA GLU A 99 8.21 -0.89 18.47
C GLU A 99 7.60 -2.11 17.79
N LEU A 100 6.58 -2.72 18.40
CA LEU A 100 5.85 -3.85 17.85
C LEU A 100 4.77 -3.41 16.85
N ALA A 101 4.39 -2.12 16.84
CA ALA A 101 3.37 -1.62 15.93
C ALA A 101 3.86 -1.67 14.47
N GLN A 102 3.10 -2.34 13.63
CA GLN A 102 3.37 -2.53 12.22
C GLN A 102 2.50 -1.63 11.33
N ASN A 103 2.88 -1.52 10.07
CA ASN A 103 2.15 -0.80 9.05
C ASN A 103 1.78 -1.77 7.93
N TYR A 104 0.53 -1.71 7.48
CA TYR A 104 -0.01 -2.57 6.45
C TYR A 104 -0.75 -1.78 5.38
N TYR A 105 -0.66 -2.24 4.14
CA TYR A 105 -1.62 -1.85 3.12
C TYR A 105 -2.81 -2.79 3.15
N SER A 106 -4.01 -2.24 3.02
CA SER A 106 -5.24 -3.02 2.89
C SER A 106 -5.56 -3.32 1.43
N TYR A 107 -6.11 -4.50 1.16
CA TYR A 107 -6.66 -4.88 -0.14
C TYR A 107 -7.79 -5.89 0.02
N ALA A 108 -8.59 -6.08 -1.02
CA ALA A 108 -9.62 -7.12 -1.05
C ALA A 108 -9.07 -8.39 -1.70
N ASP A 109 -9.10 -9.50 -0.97
CA ASP A 109 -8.88 -10.83 -1.54
C ASP A 109 -10.11 -11.21 -2.37
N SER A 110 -9.93 -11.26 -3.69
CA SER A 110 -10.98 -11.58 -4.65
C SER A 110 -11.40 -13.05 -4.65
N ILE A 111 -10.54 -13.97 -4.19
CA ILE A 111 -10.83 -15.40 -4.10
C ILE A 111 -11.41 -15.72 -2.72
N GLY A 112 -10.70 -15.32 -1.66
CA GLY A 112 -11.13 -15.50 -0.27
C GLY A 112 -12.34 -14.65 0.13
N LYS A 113 -12.66 -13.61 -0.67
CA LYS A 113 -13.75 -12.65 -0.44
C LYS A 113 -13.69 -11.97 0.93
N ASN A 114 -12.47 -11.62 1.35
CA ASN A 114 -12.21 -10.94 2.63
C ASN A 114 -11.29 -9.73 2.46
N LEU A 115 -11.27 -8.88 3.48
CA LEU A 115 -10.22 -7.87 3.64
C LEU A 115 -8.91 -8.58 3.98
N ALA A 116 -7.82 -8.13 3.39
CA ALA A 116 -6.49 -8.68 3.60
C ALA A 116 -5.46 -7.56 3.69
N PHE A 117 -4.30 -7.89 4.27
CA PHE A 117 -3.28 -6.92 4.61
C PHE A 117 -1.90 -7.40 4.15
N ILE A 118 -1.06 -6.46 3.72
CA ILE A 118 0.33 -6.71 3.36
C ILE A 118 1.25 -5.79 4.18
N PRO A 119 2.20 -6.35 4.97
CA PRO A 119 3.08 -5.56 5.80
C PRO A 119 4.08 -4.74 4.97
N PHE A 120 4.35 -3.52 5.40
CA PHE A 120 5.35 -2.64 4.78
C PHE A 120 6.18 -1.83 5.78
N THR A 121 6.11 -2.14 7.09
CA THR A 121 6.88 -1.44 8.15
C THR A 121 8.36 -1.27 7.81
N ASN A 122 8.96 -2.36 7.31
CA ASN A 122 10.40 -2.47 7.04
C ASN A 122 10.76 -2.19 5.58
N VAL A 123 9.81 -1.66 4.80
CA VAL A 123 10.05 -1.24 3.42
C VAL A 123 10.60 0.20 3.43
N TYR A 124 11.71 0.39 2.73
CA TYR A 124 12.34 1.69 2.48
C TYR A 124 12.20 2.02 0.99
N TYR A 125 11.46 3.07 0.70
CA TYR A 125 11.20 3.51 -0.67
C TYR A 125 12.37 4.32 -1.22
N MET A 126 12.83 3.97 -2.41
CA MET A 126 13.88 4.64 -3.15
C MET A 126 13.31 5.23 -4.45
N THR A 127 13.51 6.51 -4.70
CA THR A 127 13.00 7.18 -5.93
C THR A 127 14.04 7.24 -7.06
N GLU A 128 15.23 6.72 -6.81
CA GLU A 128 16.32 6.63 -7.78
C GLU A 128 16.38 5.22 -8.39
N LYS A 129 17.12 5.05 -9.49
CA LYS A 129 17.37 3.72 -10.05
C LYS A 129 18.37 2.96 -9.15
N PRO A 130 18.21 1.64 -8.97
CA PRO A 130 19.19 0.84 -8.24
C PRO A 130 20.55 0.87 -8.96
N LYS A 131 21.63 1.06 -8.18
CA LYS A 131 23.01 1.08 -8.71
C LYS A 131 23.58 -0.32 -8.94
N ASN A 132 23.03 -1.32 -8.28
CA ASN A 132 23.49 -2.71 -8.33
C ASN A 132 22.37 -3.70 -8.00
N GLY A 133 22.63 -4.98 -8.30
CA GLY A 133 21.70 -6.07 -8.05
C GLY A 133 20.93 -6.47 -9.30
N THR A 134 20.17 -7.56 -9.19
CA THR A 134 19.29 -8.00 -10.26
C THR A 134 18.00 -7.19 -10.22
N VAL A 135 17.65 -6.54 -11.32
CA VAL A 135 16.48 -5.67 -11.38
C VAL A 135 15.27 -6.46 -11.84
N VAL A 136 14.25 -6.51 -10.99
CA VAL A 136 12.90 -6.95 -11.34
C VAL A 136 12.05 -5.70 -11.49
N PHE A 137 11.74 -5.33 -12.73
CA PHE A 137 11.02 -4.10 -13.04
C PHE A 137 9.58 -4.38 -13.46
N PHE A 138 8.63 -3.81 -12.73
CA PHE A 138 7.21 -3.81 -13.05
C PHE A 138 6.84 -2.51 -13.77
N THR A 139 6.48 -2.63 -15.04
CA THR A 139 6.09 -1.49 -15.87
C THR A 139 4.64 -1.07 -15.62
N LYS A 140 4.30 0.17 -16.00
CA LYS A 140 2.92 0.66 -15.97
C LYS A 140 1.96 -0.17 -16.83
N ASP A 141 2.48 -0.82 -17.88
CA ASP A 141 1.70 -1.61 -18.84
C ASP A 141 1.46 -3.05 -18.35
N GLY A 142 1.84 -3.37 -17.11
CA GLY A 142 1.63 -4.68 -16.50
C GLY A 142 2.66 -5.74 -16.91
N VAL A 143 3.71 -5.32 -17.61
CA VAL A 143 4.84 -6.17 -18.02
C VAL A 143 5.87 -6.27 -16.89
N ILE A 144 6.40 -7.47 -16.69
CA ILE A 144 7.52 -7.75 -15.78
C ILE A 144 8.79 -7.93 -16.61
N MET A 145 9.86 -7.23 -16.23
CA MET A 145 11.18 -7.41 -16.81
C MET A 145 12.18 -7.85 -15.75
N VAL A 146 13.05 -8.79 -16.09
CA VAL A 146 14.18 -9.19 -15.24
C VAL A 146 15.47 -8.89 -16.00
N ASN A 147 16.30 -7.97 -15.51
CA ASN A 147 17.49 -7.48 -16.21
C ASN A 147 17.23 -7.12 -17.69
N ASN A 148 16.12 -6.41 -17.95
CA ASN A 148 15.65 -5.97 -19.26
C ASN A 148 15.10 -7.06 -20.19
N GLU A 149 15.01 -8.31 -19.73
CA GLU A 149 14.33 -9.38 -20.47
C GLU A 149 12.87 -9.50 -20.04
N LEU A 150 11.98 -9.69 -21.02
CA LEU A 150 10.55 -9.86 -20.78
C LEU A 150 10.27 -11.19 -20.09
N VAL A 151 9.54 -11.15 -18.96
CA VAL A 151 9.17 -12.35 -18.21
C VAL A 151 7.66 -12.43 -18.05
N SER A 152 7.08 -13.57 -18.41
CA SER A 152 5.66 -13.85 -18.19
C SER A 152 5.38 -14.03 -16.69
N LYS A 153 4.15 -13.73 -16.24
CA LYS A 153 3.76 -13.98 -14.83
C LYS A 153 3.92 -15.44 -14.42
N ASN A 154 3.67 -16.38 -15.34
CA ASN A 154 3.78 -17.82 -15.08
C ASN A 154 5.24 -18.27 -14.93
N ASP A 155 6.16 -17.61 -15.64
CA ASP A 155 7.58 -17.92 -15.58
C ASP A 155 8.30 -17.11 -14.50
N PHE A 156 7.70 -16.04 -13.99
CA PHE A 156 8.27 -15.22 -12.92
C PHE A 156 8.72 -16.05 -11.72
N GLN A 157 7.87 -16.96 -11.24
CA GLN A 157 8.22 -17.84 -10.13
C GLN A 157 9.44 -18.72 -10.45
N LYS A 158 9.50 -19.27 -11.66
CA LYS A 158 10.63 -20.11 -12.10
C LYS A 158 11.92 -19.28 -12.20
N VAL A 159 11.84 -18.09 -12.80
CA VAL A 159 12.98 -17.19 -12.97
C VAL A 159 13.55 -16.81 -11.61
N ILE A 160 12.72 -16.38 -10.66
CA ILE A 160 13.20 -16.00 -9.32
C ILE A 160 13.68 -17.24 -8.53
N SER A 161 12.96 -18.37 -8.58
CA SER A 161 13.33 -19.57 -7.81
C SER A 161 14.62 -20.24 -8.31
N ASN A 162 14.82 -20.36 -9.64
CA ASN A 162 16.03 -20.95 -10.24
C ASN A 162 17.29 -20.10 -10.01
N SER A 163 17.09 -18.90 -9.52
CA SER A 163 18.11 -17.88 -9.37
C SER A 163 18.51 -17.67 -7.91
N ASN A 164 17.80 -18.32 -6.97
CA ASN A 164 18.19 -18.47 -5.57
C ASN A 164 19.55 -19.18 -5.48
N GLY A 165 20.59 -18.39 -5.18
CA GLY A 165 21.99 -18.83 -5.08
C GLY A 165 22.91 -18.25 -6.17
N LYS A 166 22.38 -17.73 -7.27
CA LYS A 166 23.17 -17.11 -8.37
C LYS A 166 22.92 -15.61 -8.57
N LEU A 167 21.75 -15.08 -8.22
CA LEU A 167 21.52 -13.64 -8.34
C LEU A 167 22.17 -12.87 -7.19
N LYS A 168 22.80 -11.75 -7.56
CA LYS A 168 23.04 -10.65 -6.62
C LYS A 168 21.71 -10.19 -6.04
N LYS A 169 21.75 -9.50 -4.88
CA LYS A 169 20.59 -8.88 -4.21
C LYS A 169 19.52 -8.41 -5.22
N ILE A 170 18.34 -9.04 -5.17
CA ILE A 170 17.20 -8.70 -6.04
C ILE A 170 16.66 -7.32 -5.67
N ARG A 171 16.36 -6.50 -6.67
CA ARG A 171 15.83 -5.14 -6.55
C ARG A 171 14.47 -5.07 -7.20
N TYR A 172 13.43 -5.00 -6.38
CA TYR A 172 12.06 -4.80 -6.85
C TYR A 172 11.83 -3.34 -7.20
N CYS A 173 11.52 -3.10 -8.47
CA CYS A 173 11.41 -1.77 -9.06
C CYS A 173 10.05 -1.61 -9.73
N PHE A 174 9.42 -0.46 -9.56
CA PHE A 174 8.10 -0.17 -10.09
C PHE A 174 8.14 1.15 -10.86
N ASP A 175 7.50 1.19 -12.02
CA ASP A 175 7.27 2.45 -12.73
C ASP A 175 6.39 3.36 -11.86
N LYS A 176 6.85 4.59 -11.60
CA LYS A 176 6.09 5.56 -10.79
C LYS A 176 4.70 5.90 -11.34
N ASN A 177 4.42 5.62 -12.61
CA ASN A 177 3.11 5.82 -13.22
C ASN A 177 2.19 4.60 -13.12
N CYS A 178 2.67 3.48 -12.56
CA CYS A 178 1.79 2.38 -12.17
C CYS A 178 0.68 2.90 -11.26
N ASN A 179 -0.55 2.41 -11.46
CA ASN A 179 -1.59 2.61 -10.47
C ASN A 179 -1.34 1.73 -9.24
N TYR A 180 -1.84 2.18 -8.09
CA TYR A 180 -1.66 1.51 -6.81
C TYR A 180 -2.29 0.10 -6.79
N GLY A 181 -3.36 -0.12 -7.54
CA GLY A 181 -3.95 -1.44 -7.75
C GLY A 181 -2.96 -2.46 -8.29
N SER A 182 -2.31 -2.15 -9.40
CA SER A 182 -1.29 -3.01 -10.02
C SER A 182 -0.09 -3.21 -9.10
N TYR A 183 0.32 -2.18 -8.36
CA TYR A 183 1.39 -2.29 -7.36
C TYR A 183 1.07 -3.34 -6.30
N ILE A 184 -0.13 -3.34 -5.71
CA ILE A 184 -0.53 -4.33 -4.72
C ILE A 184 -0.60 -5.74 -5.30
N GLN A 185 -1.10 -5.90 -6.52
CA GLN A 185 -1.08 -7.20 -7.21
C GLN A 185 0.34 -7.72 -7.39
N ASN A 186 1.27 -6.86 -7.80
CA ASN A 186 2.67 -7.23 -7.96
C ASN A 186 3.33 -7.55 -6.63
N LYS A 187 3.04 -6.81 -5.55
CA LYS A 187 3.54 -7.18 -4.21
C LYS A 187 3.02 -8.55 -3.77
N VAL A 188 1.75 -8.85 -3.99
CA VAL A 188 1.18 -10.16 -3.66
C VAL A 188 1.85 -11.27 -4.47
N LEU A 189 2.12 -11.04 -5.76
CA LEU A 189 2.90 -11.95 -6.59
C LEU A 189 4.31 -12.16 -6.00
N ILE A 190 5.03 -11.10 -5.62
CA ILE A 190 6.36 -11.23 -5.03
C ILE A 190 6.33 -12.07 -3.75
N HIS A 191 5.37 -11.79 -2.85
CA HIS A 191 5.19 -12.57 -1.61
C HIS A 191 4.90 -14.06 -1.86
N SER A 192 4.29 -14.42 -2.98
CA SER A 192 4.05 -15.82 -3.33
C SER A 192 5.31 -16.59 -3.73
N VAL A 193 6.37 -15.88 -4.10
CA VAL A 193 7.62 -16.46 -4.62
C VAL A 193 8.73 -16.37 -3.57
N GLU A 194 8.80 -15.27 -2.83
CA GLU A 194 9.82 -15.06 -1.78
C GLU A 194 9.25 -15.35 -0.38
N LEU A 195 9.17 -16.63 -0.02
CA LEU A 195 8.65 -17.06 1.28
C LEU A 195 9.53 -16.70 2.50
N LYS A 196 10.73 -16.11 2.29
CA LYS A 196 11.73 -15.91 3.37
C LYS A 196 12.47 -14.56 3.38
N ASN A 197 12.35 -13.73 2.34
CA ASN A 197 13.07 -12.46 2.28
C ASN A 197 12.14 -11.30 2.62
N VAL A 198 12.47 -10.57 3.68
CA VAL A 198 11.84 -9.27 3.96
C VAL A 198 12.41 -8.29 2.92
N ILE A 199 11.58 -7.86 1.98
CA ILE A 199 11.93 -6.81 1.02
C ILE A 199 12.23 -5.54 1.82
N SER A 200 13.51 -5.17 1.93
CA SER A 200 13.92 -3.99 2.68
C SER A 200 13.89 -2.72 1.83
N GLU A 201 14.19 -2.81 0.53
CA GLU A 201 14.23 -1.67 -0.37
C GLU A 201 13.30 -1.88 -1.56
N GLU A 202 12.42 -0.91 -1.81
CA GLU A 202 11.56 -0.89 -2.99
C GLU A 202 11.82 0.38 -3.80
N PHE A 203 12.07 0.21 -5.09
CA PHE A 203 12.44 1.31 -5.99
C PHE A 203 11.20 1.74 -6.79
N VAL A 204 10.89 3.03 -6.81
CA VAL A 204 9.74 3.59 -7.53
C VAL A 204 10.21 4.81 -8.31
N TYR A 205 10.39 4.68 -9.63
CA TYR A 205 10.99 5.73 -10.47
C TYR A 205 10.36 5.87 -11.86
#